data_AF-C4KAC5-F1
#
_entry.id   AF-C4KAC5-F1
#
_cell.length_a   1.000
_cell.length_b   1.000
_cell.length_c   1.000
_cell.angle_alpha   90.00
_cell.angle_beta   90.00
_cell.angle_gamma   90.00
#
_symmetry.space_group_name_H-M   'P 1'
#
loop_
_entity.id
_entity.type
_entity.pdbx_description
1 polymer ?
#
loop_
_entity_poly.entity_id
_entity_poly.type
_entity_poly.pdbx_seq_one_letter_code
_entity_poly.pdbx_strand_id
1 'polypeptide(L)'
;MTDDAMGLLARLDSLGDFVVGARSAANRLTLRIDYRGDAALARTRWPALVLRGGVGGGEGDLVRSAAQLRRWTCQAPAGWVAQWRLPPQRPERCELWLLRRGEVLLRPGDALEVVLSGAVSDAQPGLAALALGLQASGDAAATAAIALRLAKRASAAGVLDFACVPDQAAVNLPGDVVELRWRTCGLAGLSLLRDGLCIAEGVPDEGGRRVVVGVADAEFVLRGWDGAGERHEARLRVRALRPGWQRWPCVLATREGRRLAMPALADTSAQAVPLRLFGIAGGKLYASVALPGGGGSRVLLCRTHHALGPWEPVGAQGVTEGATAVATEGAGPFVAFPPGCERLPGALFRGRLWLFGGMSGTEGRCGNRVWSLDVGAREPRWRDHGEASWCARRAHGVAVFEDRLWVFGGIDSAGAPLDDAWAATQKPAEDEKPAENAAGPALDWKEQPAGGPCERPRGAAQPAVHGGRVWLFGRTGSKRAAEEGCEPGRESDQERSECFDLWSFDGQRWERSFLLGDLIDGRVLAAALASDGCSLHVFAWLDRCGEPDGGDAERVEAIALRLVDAPAKRWAVLPCGDLQRLVPAEIEDFQVQALRAGALVVHLHPAENECAADRALRLYFPA
;
A
#
# COMPACT_ATOMS: atom_id res chain seq x y z
N MET A 1 -12.00 35.85 -34.91
CA MET A 1 -12.67 37.17 -34.88
C MET A 1 -11.65 38.20 -34.40
N THR A 2 -11.63 39.37 -35.02
CA THR A 2 -10.71 40.49 -34.74
C THR A 2 -11.22 41.32 -33.57
N ASP A 3 -10.32 41.65 -32.65
CA ASP A 3 -10.50 42.77 -31.73
C ASP A 3 -9.45 43.83 -32.13
N ASP A 4 -9.91 44.94 -32.71
CA ASP A 4 -9.10 45.95 -33.41
C ASP A 4 -8.18 46.78 -32.48
N ALA A 5 -8.16 46.50 -31.17
CA ALA A 5 -7.38 47.29 -30.21
C ALA A 5 -5.90 46.86 -30.07
N MET A 6 -5.49 45.67 -30.54
CA MET A 6 -4.14 45.13 -30.28
C MET A 6 -3.46 44.45 -31.50
N GLY A 7 -4.13 44.36 -32.65
CA GLY A 7 -3.58 43.73 -33.86
C GLY A 7 -3.37 42.21 -33.77
N LEU A 8 -3.90 41.54 -32.74
CA LEU A 8 -3.82 40.08 -32.59
C LEU A 8 -4.97 39.41 -33.36
N LEU A 9 -4.62 38.41 -34.16
CA LEU A 9 -5.53 37.49 -34.81
C LEU A 9 -5.27 36.09 -34.29
N ALA A 10 -6.29 35.38 -33.85
CA ALA A 10 -6.14 33.99 -33.44
C ALA A 10 -7.24 33.10 -34.00
N ARG A 11 -6.84 31.88 -34.34
CA ARG A 11 -7.74 30.80 -34.74
C ARG A 11 -7.29 29.49 -34.10
N LEU A 12 -8.26 28.66 -33.77
CA LEU A 12 -8.02 27.32 -33.25
C LEU A 12 -8.53 26.34 -34.29
N ASP A 13 -7.60 25.65 -34.93
CA ASP A 13 -7.88 24.67 -35.97
C ASP A 13 -7.74 23.24 -35.40
N SER A 14 -8.53 22.30 -35.91
CA SER A 14 -8.44 20.88 -35.60
C SER A 14 -8.44 20.06 -36.89
N LEU A 15 -7.82 18.87 -36.86
CA LEU A 15 -7.80 17.96 -38.02
C LEU A 15 -9.16 17.26 -38.27
N GLY A 16 -10.14 17.48 -37.40
CA GLY A 16 -11.50 16.93 -37.41
C GLY A 16 -12.29 17.40 -36.20
N ASP A 17 -13.46 16.81 -35.91
CA ASP A 17 -14.20 17.12 -34.69
C ASP A 17 -13.40 16.76 -33.44
N PHE A 18 -13.36 17.64 -32.44
CA PHE A 18 -12.65 17.40 -31.18
C PHE A 18 -13.48 16.47 -30.27
N VAL A 19 -12.92 15.31 -29.94
CA VAL A 19 -13.68 14.17 -29.39
C VAL A 19 -13.50 14.03 -27.89
N VAL A 20 -14.62 14.02 -27.15
CA VAL A 20 -14.69 13.76 -25.71
C VAL A 20 -14.45 12.28 -25.41
N GLY A 21 -13.51 11.96 -24.51
CA GLY A 21 -13.36 10.62 -23.91
C GLY A 21 -12.55 9.58 -24.69
N ALA A 22 -12.09 9.83 -25.91
CA ALA A 22 -11.27 8.90 -26.69
C ALA A 22 -9.95 9.55 -27.18
N ARG A 23 -8.86 8.78 -27.31
CA ARG A 23 -7.64 9.24 -27.98
C ARG A 23 -7.79 9.04 -29.49
N SER A 24 -7.83 10.13 -30.25
CA SER A 24 -7.91 10.12 -31.71
C SER A 24 -6.83 11.02 -32.32
N ALA A 25 -6.40 10.73 -33.55
CA ALA A 25 -5.56 11.64 -34.33
C ALA A 25 -6.22 13.02 -34.55
N ALA A 26 -7.55 13.10 -34.47
CA ALA A 26 -8.32 14.34 -34.52
C ALA A 26 -8.15 15.22 -33.26
N ASN A 27 -7.66 14.68 -32.14
CA ASN A 27 -7.43 15.41 -30.89
C ASN A 27 -6.07 16.14 -30.86
N ARG A 28 -5.65 16.63 -32.03
CA ARG A 28 -4.53 17.54 -32.23
C ARG A 28 -5.10 18.89 -32.61
N LEU A 29 -4.95 19.86 -31.72
CA LEU A 29 -5.40 21.24 -31.93
C LEU A 29 -4.21 22.11 -32.31
N THR A 30 -4.40 22.94 -33.33
CA THR A 30 -3.40 23.92 -33.75
C THR A 30 -3.94 25.31 -33.45
N LEU A 31 -3.37 25.97 -32.45
CA LEU A 31 -3.62 27.37 -32.16
C LEU A 31 -2.67 28.21 -33.00
N ARG A 32 -3.21 28.94 -33.97
CA ARG A 32 -2.46 29.88 -34.79
C ARG A 32 -2.76 31.30 -34.34
N ILE A 33 -1.71 32.08 -34.09
CA ILE A 33 -1.76 33.48 -33.66
C ILE A 33 -0.94 34.31 -34.65
N ASP A 34 -1.57 35.25 -35.35
CA ASP A 34 -0.94 36.17 -36.27
C ASP A 34 -0.96 37.59 -35.67
N TYR A 35 0.18 38.28 -35.66
CA TYR A 35 0.29 39.65 -35.14
C TYR A 35 0.40 40.68 -36.27
N ARG A 36 -0.60 41.55 -36.37
CA ARG A 36 -0.75 42.63 -37.36
C ARG A 36 -0.75 44.03 -36.74
N GLY A 37 -0.24 44.18 -35.52
CA GLY A 37 -0.08 45.50 -34.92
C GLY A 37 1.05 46.29 -35.59
N ASP A 38 0.98 47.61 -35.52
CA ASP A 38 1.93 48.50 -36.18
C ASP A 38 3.27 48.65 -35.43
N ALA A 39 3.34 48.19 -34.18
CA ALA A 39 4.52 48.29 -33.31
C ALA A 39 4.84 46.96 -32.61
N ALA A 40 6.09 46.78 -32.17
CA ALA A 40 6.48 45.57 -31.44
C ALA A 40 5.89 45.55 -30.01
N LEU A 41 5.43 44.38 -29.56
CA LEU A 41 4.99 44.16 -28.19
C LEU A 41 6.20 43.94 -27.27
N ALA A 42 6.49 44.90 -26.39
CA ALA A 42 7.57 44.79 -25.42
C ALA A 42 7.17 43.90 -24.22
N ARG A 43 8.08 43.04 -23.80
CA ARG A 43 7.87 42.07 -22.70
C ARG A 43 7.77 42.73 -21.32
N THR A 44 8.32 43.94 -21.17
CA THR A 44 8.23 44.77 -19.95
C THR A 44 6.78 45.13 -19.62
N ARG A 45 5.96 45.37 -20.65
CA ARG A 45 4.54 45.66 -20.52
C ARG A 45 3.67 44.41 -20.65
N TRP A 46 4.07 43.47 -21.50
CA TRP A 46 3.32 42.26 -21.82
C TRP A 46 4.19 41.01 -21.63
N PRO A 47 4.28 40.45 -20.42
CA PRO A 47 5.13 39.29 -20.13
C PRO A 47 4.77 38.00 -20.89
N ALA A 48 3.50 37.78 -21.21
CA ALA A 48 3.02 36.53 -21.79
C ALA A 48 1.73 36.71 -22.63
N LEU A 49 1.56 35.82 -23.61
CA LEU A 49 0.25 35.50 -24.19
C LEU A 49 -0.39 34.40 -23.35
N VAL A 50 -1.68 34.55 -23.02
CA VAL A 50 -2.39 33.59 -22.16
C VAL A 50 -3.69 33.18 -22.83
N LEU A 51 -3.84 31.87 -23.06
CA LEU A 51 -5.11 31.26 -23.44
C LEU A 51 -5.81 30.74 -22.19
N ARG A 52 -7.02 31.22 -21.93
CA ARG A 52 -7.82 30.85 -20.74
C ARG A 52 -8.98 29.96 -21.13
N GLY A 53 -9.29 28.97 -20.30
CA GLY A 53 -10.45 28.07 -20.45
C GLY A 53 -11.08 27.71 -19.11
N GLY A 54 -12.29 27.16 -19.16
CA GLY A 54 -13.01 26.65 -17.98
C GLY A 54 -12.52 25.26 -17.56
N VAL A 55 -12.54 25.01 -16.26
CA VAL A 55 -12.34 23.68 -15.67
C VAL A 55 -13.58 23.35 -14.84
N GLY A 56 -14.32 22.35 -15.29
CA GLY A 56 -15.61 21.98 -14.73
C GLY A 56 -16.29 20.92 -15.58
N GLY A 57 -17.30 20.24 -15.03
CA GLY A 57 -17.98 19.16 -15.74
C GLY A 57 -18.94 19.63 -16.84
N GLY A 58 -19.16 20.94 -16.99
CA GLY A 58 -20.21 21.50 -17.84
C GLY A 58 -19.85 21.59 -19.32
N GLU A 59 -20.84 21.94 -20.13
CA GLU A 59 -20.69 22.08 -21.58
C GLU A 59 -19.66 23.16 -21.98
N GLY A 60 -19.58 24.25 -21.20
CA GLY A 60 -18.67 25.38 -21.44
C GLY A 60 -17.21 25.14 -21.05
N ASP A 61 -16.92 24.05 -20.36
CA ASP A 61 -15.60 23.79 -19.79
C ASP A 61 -14.67 23.05 -20.75
N LEU A 62 -13.37 23.31 -20.67
CA LEU A 62 -12.38 22.64 -21.51
C LEU A 62 -12.14 21.20 -21.04
N VAL A 63 -12.09 20.99 -19.72
CA VAL A 63 -11.85 19.70 -19.04
C VAL A 63 -12.55 19.69 -17.68
N ARG A 64 -12.94 18.52 -17.15
CA ARG A 64 -13.56 18.40 -15.81
C ARG A 64 -12.56 18.57 -14.68
N SER A 65 -11.29 18.25 -14.92
CA SER A 65 -10.26 18.31 -13.90
C SER A 65 -8.90 18.76 -14.41
N ALA A 66 -8.16 19.42 -13.52
CA ALA A 66 -6.75 19.77 -13.68
C ALA A 66 -5.87 18.59 -14.11
N ALA A 67 -6.16 17.38 -13.61
CA ALA A 67 -5.38 16.18 -13.90
C ALA A 67 -5.46 15.79 -15.37
N GLN A 68 -6.59 16.03 -16.03
CA GLN A 68 -6.76 15.72 -17.45
C GLN A 68 -5.98 16.70 -18.33
N LEU A 69 -6.00 17.99 -17.99
CA LEU A 69 -5.24 19.02 -18.70
C LEU A 69 -3.74 18.72 -18.72
N ARG A 70 -3.21 18.13 -17.63
CA ARG A 70 -1.79 17.75 -17.52
C ARG A 70 -1.37 16.64 -18.49
N ARG A 71 -2.32 15.88 -19.03
CA ARG A 71 -2.07 14.87 -20.06
C ARG A 71 -1.93 15.49 -21.45
N TRP A 72 -2.31 16.75 -21.63
CA TRP A 72 -2.14 17.47 -22.88
C TRP A 72 -0.70 17.95 -23.00
N THR A 73 -0.09 17.68 -24.14
CA THR A 73 1.26 18.14 -24.47
C THR A 73 1.16 19.38 -25.35
N CYS A 74 2.02 20.37 -25.10
CA CYS A 74 2.05 21.61 -25.85
C CYS A 74 3.39 21.71 -26.57
N GLN A 75 3.37 21.78 -27.89
CA GLN A 75 4.53 22.09 -28.71
C GLN A 75 4.45 23.55 -29.14
N ALA A 76 5.37 24.36 -28.62
CA ALA A 76 5.54 25.74 -29.02
C ALA A 76 6.61 25.84 -30.12
N PRO A 77 6.61 26.89 -30.95
CA PRO A 77 7.63 27.07 -31.98
C PRO A 77 8.97 27.49 -31.35
N ALA A 78 10.04 27.44 -32.14
CA ALA A 78 11.39 27.73 -31.65
C ALA A 78 11.48 29.10 -30.94
N GLY A 79 12.10 29.11 -29.76
CA GLY A 79 12.24 30.32 -28.93
C GLY A 79 11.04 30.63 -28.02
N TRP A 80 9.98 29.81 -28.08
CA TRP A 80 8.81 29.91 -27.22
C TRP A 80 8.70 28.72 -26.25
N VAL A 81 8.08 28.98 -25.10
CA VAL A 81 7.75 27.99 -24.08
C VAL A 81 6.26 28.08 -23.82
N ALA A 82 5.56 26.94 -23.91
CA ALA A 82 4.15 26.82 -23.58
C ALA A 82 3.99 26.04 -22.26
N GLN A 83 3.25 26.59 -21.30
CA GLN A 83 3.06 25.97 -20.00
C GLN A 83 1.63 26.15 -19.49
N TRP A 84 0.97 25.04 -19.16
CA TRP A 84 -0.32 25.09 -18.45
C TRP A 84 -0.11 25.53 -17.00
N ARG A 85 -0.97 26.43 -16.54
CA ARG A 85 -1.09 26.90 -15.17
C ARG A 85 -2.54 26.75 -14.71
N LEU A 86 -2.68 26.31 -13.48
CA LEU A 86 -3.94 26.19 -12.77
C LEU A 86 -3.87 27.16 -11.59
N PRO A 87 -4.51 28.33 -11.67
CA PRO A 87 -4.45 29.32 -10.61
C PRO A 87 -5.06 28.72 -9.33
N PRO A 88 -4.31 28.60 -8.22
CA PRO A 88 -4.83 27.97 -7.00
C PRO A 88 -6.01 28.74 -6.38
N GLN A 89 -6.11 30.04 -6.67
CA GLN A 89 -7.21 30.90 -6.22
C GLN A 89 -8.48 30.79 -7.11
N ARG A 90 -8.38 30.18 -8.30
CA ARG A 90 -9.47 30.01 -9.28
C ARG A 90 -9.40 28.61 -9.90
N PRO A 91 -9.74 27.56 -9.15
CA PRO A 91 -9.66 26.17 -9.61
C PRO A 91 -10.58 25.85 -10.79
N GLU A 92 -11.59 26.68 -11.03
CA GLU A 92 -12.52 26.61 -12.15
C GLU A 92 -11.94 27.14 -13.47
N ARG A 93 -10.67 27.55 -13.49
CA ARG A 93 -10.00 28.08 -14.69
C ARG A 93 -8.68 27.38 -14.96
N CYS A 94 -8.36 27.25 -16.24
CA CYS A 94 -7.04 26.87 -16.71
C CYS A 94 -6.45 27.97 -17.61
N GLU A 95 -5.12 28.10 -17.58
CA GLU A 95 -4.40 29.09 -18.35
C GLU A 95 -3.18 28.46 -19.04
N LEU A 96 -3.11 28.52 -20.38
CA LEU A 96 -1.91 28.19 -21.13
C LEU A 96 -1.09 29.45 -21.35
N TRP A 97 0.06 29.52 -20.70
CA TRP A 97 1.00 30.63 -20.80
C TRP A 97 2.01 30.37 -21.91
N LEU A 98 2.08 31.28 -22.87
CA LEU A 98 3.06 31.28 -23.96
C LEU A 98 4.09 32.38 -23.69
N LEU A 99 5.32 31.96 -23.47
CA LEU A 99 6.45 32.77 -23.01
C LEU A 99 7.54 32.76 -24.09
N ARG A 100 8.20 33.90 -24.32
CA ARG A 100 9.36 34.03 -25.24
C ARG A 100 10.56 34.59 -24.48
N ARG A 101 11.76 34.11 -24.78
CA ARG A 101 13.02 34.69 -24.27
C ARG A 101 13.37 35.94 -25.08
N GLY A 102 13.63 37.06 -24.40
CA GLY A 102 14.01 38.34 -25.02
C GLY A 102 13.18 39.53 -24.51
N GLU A 103 13.47 40.73 -25.03
CA GLU A 103 12.74 41.97 -24.68
C GLU A 103 11.47 42.19 -25.51
N VAL A 104 11.36 41.54 -26.66
CA VAL A 104 10.22 41.65 -27.58
C VAL A 104 9.43 40.35 -27.58
N LEU A 105 8.14 40.44 -27.30
CA LEU A 105 7.20 39.32 -27.32
C LEU A 105 6.79 38.97 -28.76
N LEU A 106 6.25 39.95 -29.50
CA LEU A 106 5.82 39.82 -30.90
C LEU A 106 6.24 41.05 -31.71
N ARG A 107 6.61 40.85 -32.97
CA ARG A 107 6.89 41.90 -33.96
C ARG A 107 5.78 41.96 -35.01
N PRO A 108 5.52 43.12 -35.63
CA PRO A 108 4.61 43.23 -36.77
C PRO A 108 4.92 42.15 -37.83
N GLY A 109 3.93 41.33 -38.18
CA GLY A 109 4.07 40.23 -39.12
C GLY A 109 4.48 38.88 -38.51
N ASP A 110 4.74 38.79 -37.21
CA ASP A 110 5.02 37.51 -36.53
C ASP A 110 3.79 36.59 -36.61
N ALA A 111 4.03 35.31 -36.94
CA ALA A 111 3.05 34.25 -36.87
C ALA A 111 3.54 33.16 -35.91
N LEU A 112 2.66 32.73 -35.01
CA LEU A 112 2.92 31.73 -33.99
C LEU A 112 1.99 30.55 -34.19
N GLU A 113 2.54 29.34 -34.14
CA GLU A 113 1.78 28.10 -34.20
C GLU A 113 2.07 27.25 -32.96
N VAL A 114 1.05 26.96 -32.16
CA VAL A 114 1.13 26.12 -30.97
C VAL A 114 0.28 24.89 -31.19
N VAL A 115 0.90 23.71 -31.07
CA VAL A 115 0.22 22.44 -31.26
C VAL A 115 -0.07 21.81 -29.89
N LEU A 116 -1.35 21.58 -29.60
CA LEU A 116 -1.83 20.84 -28.44
C LEU A 116 -2.12 19.40 -28.86
N SER A 117 -1.43 18.43 -28.27
CA SER A 117 -1.56 17.00 -28.59
C SER A 117 -1.97 16.18 -27.38
N GLY A 118 -2.65 15.05 -27.62
CA GLY A 118 -3.24 14.24 -26.54
C GLY A 118 -4.43 14.93 -25.89
N ALA A 119 -5.07 15.85 -26.62
CA ALA A 119 -6.10 16.72 -26.09
C ALA A 119 -7.44 15.97 -25.98
N VAL A 120 -7.64 15.28 -24.86
CA VAL A 120 -8.91 14.61 -24.53
C VAL A 120 -9.63 15.45 -23.49
N SER A 121 -10.90 15.78 -23.74
CA SER A 121 -11.81 16.37 -22.75
C SER A 121 -12.74 15.29 -22.18
N ASP A 122 -13.05 15.36 -20.90
CA ASP A 122 -14.06 14.54 -20.21
C ASP A 122 -15.26 15.37 -19.71
N ALA A 123 -15.26 16.67 -20.01
CA ALA A 123 -16.38 17.57 -19.77
C ALA A 123 -17.53 17.24 -20.74
N GLN A 124 -18.75 17.65 -20.40
CA GLN A 124 -19.91 17.40 -21.25
C GLN A 124 -19.67 17.89 -22.69
N PRO A 125 -20.11 17.15 -23.73
CA PRO A 125 -20.12 17.64 -25.10
C PRO A 125 -20.80 19.01 -25.21
N GLY A 126 -20.30 19.89 -26.08
CA GLY A 126 -20.77 21.27 -26.16
C GLY A 126 -19.68 22.24 -26.63
N LEU A 127 -19.97 23.54 -26.57
CA LEU A 127 -19.02 24.58 -26.97
C LEU A 127 -18.20 25.05 -25.77
N ALA A 128 -16.93 24.63 -25.69
CA ALA A 128 -15.99 25.17 -24.71
C ALA A 128 -15.60 26.61 -25.09
N ALA A 129 -15.71 27.51 -24.13
CA ALA A 129 -15.31 28.91 -24.29
C ALA A 129 -13.83 29.07 -23.94
N LEU A 130 -13.06 29.62 -24.87
CA LEU A 130 -11.64 29.92 -24.71
C LEU A 130 -11.41 31.41 -24.94
N ALA A 131 -10.45 31.99 -24.23
CA ALA A 131 -10.16 33.42 -24.34
C ALA A 131 -8.64 33.62 -24.44
N LEU A 132 -8.17 34.06 -25.61
CA LEU A 132 -6.76 34.42 -25.80
C LEU A 132 -6.57 35.91 -25.53
N GLY A 133 -5.63 36.27 -24.66
CA GLY A 133 -5.30 37.67 -24.41
C GLY A 133 -3.85 37.86 -23.99
N LEU A 134 -3.48 39.12 -23.78
CA LEU A 134 -2.18 39.50 -23.23
C LEU A 134 -2.27 39.66 -21.71
N GLN A 135 -1.26 39.16 -21.01
CA GLN A 135 -1.11 39.40 -19.58
C GLN A 135 -0.31 40.68 -19.37
N ALA A 136 -0.87 41.69 -18.70
CA ALA A 136 -0.16 42.91 -18.31
C ALA A 136 0.74 42.68 -17.08
N SER A 137 1.78 43.50 -16.94
CA SER A 137 2.53 43.62 -15.68
C SER A 137 1.74 44.48 -14.66
N GLY A 138 1.08 43.82 -13.69
CA GLY A 138 0.30 44.45 -12.61
C GLY A 138 -1.04 43.77 -12.33
N ASP A 139 -1.75 44.20 -11.26
CA ASP A 139 -3.03 43.62 -10.80
C ASP A 139 -4.26 43.98 -11.67
N ALA A 140 -4.09 44.83 -12.68
CA ALA A 140 -5.16 45.16 -13.61
C ALA A 140 -5.33 44.02 -14.65
N ALA A 141 -6.11 43.01 -14.29
CA ALA A 141 -6.54 41.94 -15.17
C ALA A 141 -7.62 42.44 -16.15
N ALA A 142 -7.25 43.28 -17.12
CA ALA A 142 -8.09 43.51 -18.29
C ALA A 142 -7.22 43.88 -19.49
N THR A 143 -7.12 42.94 -20.42
CA THR A 143 -6.69 43.25 -21.78
C THR A 143 -7.54 42.44 -22.74
N ALA A 144 -8.06 43.12 -23.76
CA ALA A 144 -8.79 42.58 -24.91
C ALA A 144 -8.55 41.09 -25.14
N ALA A 145 -9.62 40.29 -25.06
CA ALA A 145 -9.55 38.84 -25.14
C ALA A 145 -10.27 38.38 -26.41
N ILE A 146 -9.53 37.74 -27.30
CA ILE A 146 -10.09 37.08 -28.47
C ILE A 146 -10.86 35.85 -27.98
N ALA A 147 -12.18 35.91 -28.09
CA ALA A 147 -13.04 34.78 -27.82
C ALA A 147 -12.85 33.71 -28.90
N LEU A 148 -12.33 32.56 -28.47
CA LEU A 148 -12.20 31.34 -29.24
C LEU A 148 -13.26 30.35 -28.76
N ARG A 149 -13.69 29.45 -29.65
CA ARG A 149 -14.63 28.39 -29.32
C ARG A 149 -14.06 27.06 -29.78
N LEU A 150 -14.16 26.05 -28.92
CA LEU A 150 -13.83 24.67 -29.25
C LEU A 150 -15.11 23.85 -29.17
N ALA A 151 -15.59 23.36 -30.32
CA ALA A 151 -16.72 22.44 -30.36
C ALA A 151 -16.25 21.06 -29.90
N LYS A 152 -16.71 20.63 -28.72
CA LYS A 152 -16.49 19.29 -28.19
C LYS A 152 -17.66 18.42 -28.62
N ARG A 153 -17.42 17.41 -29.44
CA ARG A 153 -18.42 16.40 -29.76
C ARG A 153 -18.24 15.20 -28.83
N ALA A 154 -19.34 14.55 -28.48
CA ALA A 154 -19.26 13.25 -27.84
C ALA A 154 -18.38 12.33 -28.72
N SER A 155 -17.60 11.44 -28.10
CA SER A 155 -17.12 10.25 -28.80
C SER A 155 -18.26 9.61 -29.58
N ALA A 156 -17.92 8.92 -30.67
CA ALA A 156 -18.79 7.88 -31.18
C ALA A 156 -19.32 7.07 -29.98
N ALA A 157 -20.62 6.80 -29.98
CA ALA A 157 -21.29 6.15 -28.87
C ALA A 157 -20.49 4.91 -28.45
N GLY A 158 -20.28 4.73 -27.15
CA GLY A 158 -19.35 3.71 -26.67
C GLY A 158 -19.04 3.78 -25.18
N VAL A 159 -18.21 2.85 -24.73
CA VAL A 159 -17.73 2.80 -23.34
C VAL A 159 -16.46 3.65 -23.22
N LEU A 160 -16.51 4.67 -22.37
CA LEU A 160 -15.42 5.61 -22.13
C LEU A 160 -14.42 5.08 -21.11
N ASP A 161 -14.93 4.45 -20.04
CA ASP A 161 -14.12 3.83 -18.99
C ASP A 161 -14.87 2.65 -18.39
N PHE A 162 -14.15 1.58 -18.09
CA PHE A 162 -14.66 0.44 -17.34
C PHE A 162 -13.53 -0.21 -16.55
N ALA A 163 -13.51 0.07 -15.25
CA ALA A 163 -12.44 -0.30 -14.36
C ALA A 163 -12.98 -0.93 -13.07
N CYS A 164 -12.09 -1.61 -12.34
CA CYS A 164 -12.37 -2.06 -10.99
C CYS A 164 -11.46 -1.33 -10.00
N VAL A 165 -11.98 -1.16 -8.78
CA VAL A 165 -11.22 -0.81 -7.61
C VAL A 165 -11.34 -1.96 -6.63
N PRO A 166 -10.25 -2.66 -6.33
CA PRO A 166 -8.89 -2.38 -6.83
C PRO A 166 -8.66 -2.85 -8.28
N ASP A 167 -7.54 -2.46 -8.90
CA ASP A 167 -7.33 -2.56 -10.35
C ASP A 167 -7.27 -4.00 -10.90
N GLN A 168 -7.28 -4.14 -12.23
CA GLN A 168 -7.32 -5.45 -12.91
C GLN A 168 -6.06 -6.32 -12.71
N ALA A 169 -4.94 -5.73 -12.29
CA ALA A 169 -3.72 -6.48 -11.99
C ALA A 169 -3.78 -7.14 -10.60
N ALA A 170 -4.69 -6.69 -9.73
CA ALA A 170 -4.89 -7.26 -8.41
C ALA A 170 -5.45 -8.69 -8.47
N VAL A 171 -4.89 -9.57 -7.64
CA VAL A 171 -5.47 -10.88 -7.33
C VAL A 171 -6.18 -10.77 -5.97
N ASN A 172 -7.46 -11.07 -5.92
CA ASN A 172 -8.30 -10.80 -4.75
C ASN A 172 -8.58 -12.09 -3.97
N LEU A 173 -8.77 -11.98 -2.65
CA LEU A 173 -9.19 -13.14 -1.85
C LEU A 173 -10.67 -13.44 -2.13
N PRO A 174 -11.09 -14.72 -2.17
CA PRO A 174 -12.51 -15.05 -2.20
C PRO A 174 -13.26 -14.39 -1.04
N GLY A 175 -14.40 -13.79 -1.33
CA GLY A 175 -15.16 -12.98 -0.35
C GLY A 175 -14.76 -11.51 -0.28
N ASP A 176 -13.65 -11.09 -0.89
CA ASP A 176 -13.34 -9.67 -1.03
C ASP A 176 -14.40 -8.94 -1.86
N VAL A 177 -14.54 -7.64 -1.62
CA VAL A 177 -15.46 -6.79 -2.36
C VAL A 177 -14.68 -5.89 -3.30
N VAL A 178 -14.95 -6.02 -4.59
CA VAL A 178 -14.41 -5.18 -5.65
C VAL A 178 -15.49 -4.22 -6.11
N GLU A 179 -15.14 -2.94 -6.29
CA GLU A 179 -16.02 -1.91 -6.81
C GLU A 179 -15.76 -1.72 -8.31
N LEU A 180 -16.71 -2.12 -9.14
CA LEU A 180 -16.70 -1.82 -10.58
C LEU A 180 -17.15 -0.37 -10.78
N ARG A 181 -16.50 0.35 -11.68
CA ARG A 181 -16.85 1.72 -12.07
C ARG A 181 -16.86 1.83 -13.58
N TRP A 182 -17.84 2.51 -14.13
CA TRP A 182 -17.94 2.70 -15.57
C TRP A 182 -18.44 4.09 -15.94
N ARG A 183 -18.13 4.44 -17.19
CA ARG A 183 -18.69 5.58 -17.89
C ARG A 183 -18.93 5.27 -19.36
N THR A 184 -20.07 5.67 -19.89
CA THR A 184 -20.46 5.51 -21.29
C THR A 184 -20.91 6.84 -21.88
N CYS A 185 -21.02 6.89 -23.21
CA CYS A 185 -21.63 8.02 -23.91
C CYS A 185 -22.52 7.51 -25.04
N GLY A 186 -23.72 8.09 -25.16
CA GLY A 186 -24.63 7.81 -26.28
C GLY A 186 -25.09 6.36 -26.39
N LEU A 187 -25.04 5.59 -25.30
CA LEU A 187 -25.48 4.20 -25.25
C LEU A 187 -26.83 4.08 -24.52
N ALA A 188 -27.78 3.40 -25.13
CA ALA A 188 -29.05 3.02 -24.52
C ALA A 188 -29.00 1.55 -24.06
N GLY A 189 -29.92 1.19 -23.16
CA GLY A 189 -30.10 -0.20 -22.70
C GLY A 189 -28.90 -0.78 -21.94
N LEU A 190 -28.16 0.05 -21.20
CA LEU A 190 -26.94 -0.40 -20.54
C LEU A 190 -27.20 -1.57 -19.59
N SER A 191 -26.42 -2.63 -19.76
CA SER A 191 -26.47 -3.85 -18.95
C SER A 191 -25.08 -4.24 -18.50
N LEU A 192 -24.98 -4.74 -17.28
CA LEU A 192 -23.75 -5.29 -16.70
C LEU A 192 -23.93 -6.80 -16.55
N LEU A 193 -23.01 -7.55 -17.14
CA LEU A 193 -22.99 -9.00 -17.13
C LEU A 193 -21.80 -9.50 -16.30
N ARG A 194 -21.96 -10.66 -15.68
CA ARG A 194 -20.91 -11.46 -15.04
C ARG A 194 -20.92 -12.85 -15.65
N ASP A 195 -19.81 -13.26 -16.25
CA ASP A 195 -19.64 -14.58 -16.88
C ASP A 195 -20.78 -14.92 -17.87
N GLY A 196 -21.24 -13.90 -18.61
CA GLY A 196 -22.34 -14.00 -19.58
C GLY A 196 -23.75 -13.85 -19.00
N LEU A 197 -23.91 -13.82 -17.67
CA LEU A 197 -25.20 -13.63 -16.99
C LEU A 197 -25.44 -12.16 -16.66
N CYS A 198 -26.61 -11.63 -17.03
CA CYS A 198 -27.00 -10.26 -16.70
C CYS A 198 -27.20 -10.11 -15.20
N ILE A 199 -26.43 -9.23 -14.55
CA ILE A 199 -26.53 -8.93 -13.12
C ILE A 199 -27.14 -7.54 -12.85
N ALA A 200 -27.19 -6.67 -13.88
CA ALA A 200 -27.80 -5.35 -13.83
C ALA A 200 -28.34 -4.95 -15.20
N GLU A 201 -29.53 -4.36 -15.24
CA GLU A 201 -30.13 -3.77 -16.44
C GLU A 201 -30.50 -2.32 -16.19
N GLY A 202 -30.52 -1.51 -17.25
CA GLY A 202 -30.84 -0.08 -17.16
C GLY A 202 -29.87 0.70 -16.28
N VAL A 203 -28.60 0.32 -16.27
CA VAL A 203 -27.60 1.03 -15.46
C VAL A 203 -27.35 2.44 -16.03
N PRO A 204 -27.04 3.44 -15.20
CA PRO A 204 -26.78 4.80 -15.68
C PRO A 204 -25.49 4.86 -16.50
N ASP A 205 -25.39 5.92 -17.31
CA ASP A 205 -24.20 6.22 -18.12
C ASP A 205 -22.93 6.39 -17.27
N GLU A 206 -23.05 6.85 -16.03
CA GLU A 206 -21.96 6.90 -15.04
C GLU A 206 -22.43 6.17 -13.79
N GLY A 207 -21.70 5.13 -13.37
CA GLY A 207 -22.14 4.28 -12.28
C GLY A 207 -21.04 3.44 -11.67
N GLY A 208 -21.37 2.81 -10.55
CA GLY A 208 -20.52 1.83 -9.90
C GLY A 208 -21.31 0.73 -9.21
N ARG A 209 -20.69 -0.45 -9.11
CA ARG A 209 -21.31 -1.62 -8.47
C ARG A 209 -20.28 -2.42 -7.69
N ARG A 210 -20.61 -2.72 -6.44
CA ARG A 210 -19.81 -3.61 -5.59
C ARG A 210 -20.15 -5.07 -5.90
N VAL A 211 -19.13 -5.89 -6.10
CA VAL A 211 -19.24 -7.32 -6.42
C VAL A 211 -18.35 -8.12 -5.48
N VAL A 212 -18.83 -9.29 -5.07
CA VAL A 212 -18.07 -10.22 -4.22
C VAL A 212 -17.25 -11.16 -5.12
N VAL A 213 -15.97 -11.28 -4.80
CA VAL A 213 -15.01 -12.16 -5.47
C VAL A 213 -15.33 -13.62 -5.13
N GLY A 214 -15.39 -14.48 -6.14
CA GLY A 214 -15.62 -15.91 -5.97
C GLY A 214 -14.32 -16.70 -5.77
N VAL A 215 -14.39 -18.02 -5.91
CA VAL A 215 -13.22 -18.93 -5.86
C VAL A 215 -12.48 -19.07 -7.20
N ALA A 216 -12.96 -18.37 -8.23
CA ALA A 216 -12.39 -18.35 -9.56
C ALA A 216 -12.48 -16.93 -10.14
N ASP A 217 -11.67 -16.67 -11.16
CA ASP A 217 -11.72 -15.43 -11.91
C ASP A 217 -13.12 -15.23 -12.52
N ALA A 218 -13.58 -13.98 -12.54
CA ALA A 218 -14.85 -13.60 -13.15
C ALA A 218 -14.61 -12.57 -14.26
N GLU A 219 -15.31 -12.74 -15.38
CA GLU A 219 -15.36 -11.74 -16.46
C GLU A 219 -16.62 -10.88 -16.30
N PHE A 220 -16.44 -9.57 -16.27
CA PHE A 220 -17.52 -8.59 -16.30
C PHE A 220 -17.58 -7.93 -17.67
N VAL A 221 -18.80 -7.77 -18.19
CA VAL A 221 -19.04 -7.11 -19.48
C VAL A 221 -20.06 -6.00 -19.29
N LEU A 222 -19.68 -4.77 -19.62
CA LEU A 222 -20.62 -3.66 -19.75
C LEU A 222 -21.05 -3.58 -21.21
N ARG A 223 -22.36 -3.59 -21.46
CA ARG A 223 -22.96 -3.65 -22.80
C ARG A 223 -24.02 -2.59 -22.98
N GLY A 224 -24.03 -1.91 -24.13
CA GLY A 224 -25.10 -1.01 -24.55
C GLY A 224 -25.22 -0.91 -26.07
N TRP A 225 -26.22 -0.15 -26.53
CA TRP A 225 -26.50 0.05 -27.96
C TRP A 225 -26.46 1.52 -28.31
N ASP A 226 -25.89 1.88 -29.45
CA ASP A 226 -25.93 3.26 -29.93
C ASP A 226 -27.24 3.60 -30.66
N GLY A 227 -27.38 4.86 -31.07
CA GLY A 227 -28.55 5.35 -31.81
C GLY A 227 -28.75 4.72 -33.20
N ALA A 228 -27.74 4.02 -33.74
CA ALA A 228 -27.86 3.25 -34.98
C ALA A 228 -28.25 1.77 -34.72
N GLY A 229 -28.32 1.36 -33.45
CA GLY A 229 -28.59 -0.02 -33.05
C GLY A 229 -27.35 -0.91 -32.99
N GLU A 230 -26.14 -0.35 -33.19
CA GLU A 230 -24.90 -1.10 -33.07
C GLU A 230 -24.55 -1.34 -31.60
N ARG A 231 -24.02 -2.54 -31.33
CA ARG A 231 -23.72 -2.99 -29.96
C ARG A 231 -22.29 -2.64 -29.58
N HIS A 232 -22.14 -2.02 -28.41
CA HIS A 232 -20.85 -1.68 -27.81
C HIS A 232 -20.64 -2.43 -26.50
N GLU A 233 -19.44 -3.00 -26.32
CA GLU A 233 -19.08 -3.77 -25.12
C GLU A 233 -17.69 -3.43 -24.61
N ALA A 234 -17.53 -3.41 -23.29
CA ALA A 234 -16.23 -3.37 -22.62
C ALA A 234 -16.13 -4.52 -21.63
N ARG A 235 -14.95 -5.15 -21.56
CA ARG A 235 -14.69 -6.31 -20.70
C ARG A 235 -13.69 -5.99 -19.61
N LEU A 236 -13.89 -6.62 -18.45
CA LEU A 236 -13.14 -6.39 -17.23
C LEU A 236 -12.97 -7.72 -16.51
N ARG A 237 -11.73 -8.18 -16.31
CA ARG A 237 -11.46 -9.43 -15.58
C ARG A 237 -11.09 -9.14 -14.14
N VAL A 238 -11.81 -9.73 -13.19
CA VAL A 238 -11.47 -9.72 -11.76
C VAL A 238 -10.88 -11.07 -11.40
N ARG A 239 -9.63 -11.08 -10.90
CA ARG A 239 -8.92 -12.30 -10.56
C ARG A 239 -9.14 -12.71 -9.10
N ALA A 240 -9.34 -14.01 -8.88
CA ALA A 240 -9.47 -14.60 -7.55
C ALA A 240 -8.25 -15.46 -7.21
N LEU A 241 -7.87 -15.47 -5.93
CA LEU A 241 -6.83 -16.34 -5.41
C LEU A 241 -7.29 -17.80 -5.45
N ARG A 242 -6.49 -18.67 -6.08
CA ARG A 242 -6.74 -20.11 -6.10
C ARG A 242 -6.41 -20.77 -4.76
N PRO A 243 -7.10 -21.87 -4.39
CA PRO A 243 -6.68 -22.71 -3.27
C PRO A 243 -5.27 -23.27 -3.42
N GLY A 244 -4.62 -23.52 -2.29
CA GLY A 244 -3.28 -24.09 -2.19
C GLY A 244 -2.19 -23.07 -1.87
N TRP A 245 -0.94 -23.53 -1.97
CA TRP A 245 0.25 -22.71 -1.77
C TRP A 245 0.56 -21.88 -3.01
N GLN A 246 0.87 -20.61 -2.80
CA GLN A 246 1.25 -19.68 -3.84
C GLN A 246 2.43 -18.81 -3.38
N ARG A 247 3.27 -18.42 -4.35
CA ARG A 247 4.36 -17.48 -4.12
C ARG A 247 3.78 -16.06 -4.10
N TRP A 248 3.99 -15.35 -3.00
CA TRP A 248 3.60 -13.95 -2.88
C TRP A 248 4.75 -13.04 -3.28
N PRO A 249 4.64 -12.32 -4.42
CA PRO A 249 5.67 -11.41 -4.87
C PRO A 249 5.76 -10.16 -3.98
N CYS A 250 6.95 -9.82 -3.50
CA CYS A 250 7.21 -8.52 -2.90
C CYS A 250 7.77 -7.57 -3.97
N VAL A 251 6.87 -7.03 -4.79
CA VAL A 251 7.20 -6.07 -5.86
C VAL A 251 6.65 -4.71 -5.45
N LEU A 252 7.47 -3.67 -5.49
CA LEU A 252 7.00 -2.32 -5.21
C LEU A 252 6.17 -1.75 -6.38
N ALA A 253 5.08 -1.06 -6.06
CA ALA A 253 4.28 -0.33 -7.03
C ALA A 253 5.11 0.82 -7.64
N THR A 254 5.14 0.92 -8.97
CA THR A 254 5.70 2.07 -9.69
C THR A 254 4.56 2.93 -10.23
N ARG A 255 4.65 4.25 -10.05
CA ARG A 255 3.54 5.20 -10.26
C ARG A 255 3.36 5.57 -11.75
N GLU A 256 3.28 4.60 -12.66
CA GLU A 256 3.17 4.74 -14.13
C GLU A 256 4.50 4.98 -14.87
N GLY A 257 5.18 3.93 -15.34
CA GLY A 257 6.09 3.96 -16.52
C GLY A 257 7.25 4.98 -16.54
N ARG A 258 7.42 5.79 -15.50
CA ARG A 258 8.50 6.73 -15.27
C ARG A 258 8.98 6.47 -13.86
N ARG A 259 10.29 6.20 -13.78
CA ARG A 259 11.06 6.18 -12.55
C ARG A 259 10.56 7.34 -11.68
N LEU A 260 10.12 7.05 -10.45
CA LEU A 260 10.27 8.01 -9.36
C LEU A 260 11.68 8.59 -9.54
N ALA A 261 11.83 9.91 -9.60
CA ALA A 261 13.14 10.54 -9.58
C ALA A 261 13.77 10.34 -8.20
N MET A 262 14.13 9.08 -7.94
CA MET A 262 15.05 8.58 -6.96
C MET A 262 16.26 8.19 -7.81
N PRO A 263 17.32 9.01 -7.88
CA PRO A 263 18.50 8.71 -8.71
C PRO A 263 19.13 7.33 -8.41
N ALA A 264 18.79 6.72 -7.27
CA ALA A 264 19.35 5.46 -6.78
C ALA A 264 18.52 4.19 -7.05
N LEU A 265 17.29 4.28 -7.59
CA LEU A 265 16.45 3.09 -7.90
C LEU A 265 16.34 2.82 -9.41
N ALA A 266 17.17 3.51 -10.19
CA ALA A 266 17.19 3.43 -11.64
C ALA A 266 17.33 1.99 -12.17
N ASP A 267 18.20 1.17 -11.59
CA ASP A 267 18.69 -0.02 -12.30
C ASP A 267 18.50 -1.35 -11.58
N THR A 268 17.55 -1.44 -10.65
CA THR A 268 17.35 -2.71 -9.96
C THR A 268 15.89 -3.12 -9.97
N SER A 269 15.59 -4.03 -10.89
CA SER A 269 14.66 -5.15 -10.72
C SER A 269 14.98 -6.04 -9.49
N ALA A 270 15.70 -5.51 -8.49
CA ALA A 270 16.12 -6.27 -7.33
C ALA A 270 14.95 -6.38 -6.37
N GLN A 271 14.65 -7.64 -6.04
CA GLN A 271 13.48 -8.07 -5.29
C GLN A 271 13.46 -7.35 -3.93
N ALA A 272 12.42 -6.56 -3.69
CA ALA A 272 12.18 -6.00 -2.38
C ALA A 272 11.97 -7.17 -1.41
N VAL A 273 12.57 -7.10 -0.22
CA VAL A 273 12.56 -8.21 0.73
C VAL A 273 11.71 -7.80 1.93
N PRO A 274 10.57 -8.47 2.21
CA PRO A 274 9.84 -8.21 3.42
C PRO A 274 10.70 -8.61 4.63
N LEU A 275 10.70 -7.78 5.67
CA LEU A 275 11.46 -8.02 6.90
C LEU A 275 10.55 -8.37 8.09
N ARG A 276 9.37 -7.76 8.19
CA ARG A 276 8.42 -8.05 9.27
C ARG A 276 6.99 -7.72 8.84
N LEU A 277 6.04 -8.59 9.20
CA LEU A 277 4.61 -8.35 9.04
C LEU A 277 4.04 -7.72 10.32
N PHE A 278 3.19 -6.69 10.18
CA PHE A 278 2.62 -5.96 11.33
C PHE A 278 1.13 -6.22 11.56
N GLY A 279 0.41 -6.78 10.59
CA GLY A 279 -1.03 -6.96 10.68
C GLY A 279 -1.84 -6.36 9.52
N ILE A 280 -3.17 -6.41 9.65
CA ILE A 280 -4.11 -5.79 8.73
C ILE A 280 -4.80 -4.60 9.40
N ALA A 281 -4.84 -3.45 8.71
CA ALA A 281 -5.65 -2.30 9.09
C ALA A 281 -6.33 -1.67 7.88
N GLY A 282 -7.61 -1.31 7.99
CA GLY A 282 -8.37 -0.71 6.89
C GLY A 282 -8.42 -1.58 5.63
N GLY A 283 -8.34 -2.92 5.78
CA GLY A 283 -8.30 -3.87 4.67
C GLY A 283 -6.95 -4.00 3.96
N LYS A 284 -5.87 -3.44 4.51
CA LYS A 284 -4.53 -3.49 3.93
C LYS A 284 -3.57 -4.18 4.86
N LEU A 285 -2.68 -5.01 4.31
CA LEU A 285 -1.58 -5.65 5.03
C LEU A 285 -0.40 -4.68 5.12
N TYR A 286 0.22 -4.55 6.29
CA TYR A 286 1.37 -3.67 6.53
C TYR A 286 2.62 -4.49 6.84
N ALA A 287 3.76 -4.10 6.26
CA ALA A 287 5.05 -4.74 6.48
C ALA A 287 6.21 -3.75 6.37
N SER A 288 7.32 -4.06 7.05
CA SER A 288 8.61 -3.46 6.72
C SER A 288 9.23 -4.18 5.52
N VAL A 289 9.74 -3.43 4.56
CA VAL A 289 10.30 -3.96 3.30
C VAL A 289 11.67 -3.35 3.05
N ALA A 290 12.70 -4.18 2.99
CA ALA A 290 14.05 -3.80 2.64
C ALA A 290 14.22 -3.64 1.12
N LEU A 291 14.90 -2.57 0.74
CA LEU A 291 15.33 -2.30 -0.63
C LEU A 291 16.83 -2.54 -0.76
N PRO A 292 17.26 -3.41 -1.69
CA PRO A 292 18.67 -3.58 -2.00
C PRO A 292 19.23 -2.33 -2.70
N GLY A 293 20.44 -1.90 -2.31
CA GLY A 293 21.13 -0.75 -2.90
C GLY A 293 22.57 -0.60 -2.40
N GLY A 294 23.47 -0.07 -3.24
CA GLY A 294 24.93 -0.03 -3.04
C GLY A 294 25.47 0.90 -1.94
N GLY A 295 24.65 1.30 -0.97
CA GLY A 295 25.02 2.21 0.13
C GLY A 295 24.33 1.88 1.46
N GLY A 296 23.89 0.64 1.65
CA GLY A 296 23.11 0.18 2.80
C GLY A 296 21.65 -0.09 2.45
N SER A 297 21.08 -1.17 3.03
CA SER A 297 19.68 -1.54 2.84
C SER A 297 18.76 -0.47 3.42
N ARG A 298 17.91 0.14 2.59
CA ARG A 298 16.85 1.05 3.06
C ARG A 298 15.60 0.27 3.39
N VAL A 299 15.03 0.45 4.57
CA VAL A 299 13.76 -0.20 4.94
C VAL A 299 12.62 0.80 4.84
N LEU A 300 11.57 0.43 4.11
CA LEU A 300 10.35 1.22 3.97
C LEU A 300 9.19 0.55 4.71
N LEU A 301 8.32 1.35 5.31
CA LEU A 301 7.01 0.87 5.69
C LEU A 301 6.14 0.80 4.44
N CYS A 302 5.69 -0.40 4.08
CA CYS A 302 4.87 -0.64 2.92
C CYS A 302 3.51 -1.22 3.31
N ARG A 303 2.52 -1.01 2.44
CA ARG A 303 1.21 -1.64 2.53
C ARG A 303 0.84 -2.28 1.20
N THR A 304 0.05 -3.34 1.25
CA THR A 304 -0.58 -3.92 0.05
C THR A 304 -2.07 -4.05 0.25
N HIS A 305 -2.82 -3.86 -0.83
CA HIS A 305 -4.28 -3.93 -0.84
C HIS A 305 -4.79 -5.35 -1.16
N HIS A 306 -3.90 -6.26 -1.60
CA HIS A 306 -4.27 -7.57 -2.14
C HIS A 306 -3.30 -8.69 -1.78
N ALA A 307 -3.85 -9.91 -1.69
CA ALA A 307 -3.07 -11.13 -1.83
C ALA A 307 -2.36 -11.13 -3.19
N LEU A 308 -1.04 -10.99 -3.21
CA LEU A 308 -0.19 -10.96 -4.42
C LEU A 308 -0.14 -9.63 -5.21
N GLY A 309 -0.76 -8.55 -4.72
CA GLY A 309 -0.64 -7.22 -5.34
C GLY A 309 0.69 -6.51 -5.01
N PRO A 310 1.06 -5.46 -5.77
CA PRO A 310 2.27 -4.70 -5.51
C PRO A 310 2.21 -3.97 -4.16
N TRP A 311 3.37 -3.80 -3.52
CA TRP A 311 3.54 -3.11 -2.26
C TRP A 311 3.74 -1.61 -2.48
N GLU A 312 2.98 -0.79 -1.77
CA GLU A 312 3.04 0.66 -1.82
C GLU A 312 3.71 1.21 -0.56
N PRO A 313 4.74 2.06 -0.67
CA PRO A 313 5.27 2.77 0.49
C PRO A 313 4.21 3.67 1.16
N VAL A 314 4.15 3.61 2.49
CA VAL A 314 3.26 4.46 3.31
C VAL A 314 3.78 5.91 3.28
N GLY A 315 2.85 6.88 3.21
CA GLY A 315 3.18 8.31 3.07
C GLY A 315 3.27 8.80 1.62
N ALA A 316 3.26 7.90 0.63
CA ALA A 316 3.24 8.27 -0.80
C ALA A 316 1.99 9.10 -1.21
N GLN A 317 0.94 9.08 -0.39
CA GLN A 317 -0.27 9.89 -0.58
C GLN A 317 -0.04 11.32 -0.08
N GLY A 318 0.58 12.14 -0.92
CA GLY A 318 0.90 13.53 -0.55
C GLY A 318 1.81 14.26 -1.52
N VAL A 319 2.50 13.55 -2.42
CA VAL A 319 3.18 14.21 -3.55
C VAL A 319 2.12 14.61 -4.57
N THR A 320 1.51 15.76 -4.36
CA THR A 320 0.94 16.57 -5.43
C THR A 320 2.09 16.94 -6.36
N GLU A 321 2.00 16.51 -7.61
CA GLU A 321 2.84 17.00 -8.70
C GLU A 321 2.87 18.54 -8.67
N GLY A 322 4.01 19.11 -8.25
CA GLY A 322 4.22 20.55 -8.14
C GLY A 322 4.99 20.98 -6.90
N ALA A 323 5.13 20.14 -5.87
CA ALA A 323 6.10 20.41 -4.81
C ALA A 323 7.50 20.15 -5.37
N THR A 324 8.23 21.22 -5.71
CA THR A 324 9.69 21.13 -5.72
C THR A 324 10.07 20.72 -4.30
N ALA A 325 10.46 19.46 -4.14
CA ALA A 325 11.25 19.07 -3.00
C ALA A 325 12.48 20.00 -3.03
N VAL A 326 12.45 21.05 -2.22
CA VAL A 326 13.69 21.52 -1.63
C VAL A 326 14.17 20.30 -0.88
N ALA A 327 15.11 19.58 -1.48
CA ALA A 327 15.80 18.48 -0.85
C ALA A 327 16.53 19.06 0.36
N THR A 328 15.85 19.07 1.51
CA THR A 328 16.57 18.83 2.75
C THR A 328 17.08 17.41 2.65
N GLU A 329 18.40 17.27 2.53
CA GLU A 329 19.08 15.98 2.52
C GLU A 329 18.46 15.05 3.58
N GLY A 330 17.93 13.91 3.15
CA GLY A 330 17.59 12.78 4.04
C GLY A 330 16.15 12.27 4.04
N ALA A 331 15.12 13.06 3.71
CA ALA A 331 13.71 12.61 3.82
C ALA A 331 13.00 12.59 2.45
N GLY A 332 12.83 11.38 1.88
CA GLY A 332 11.96 11.17 0.73
C GLY A 332 10.47 11.34 1.08
N PRO A 333 9.54 11.25 0.11
CA PRO A 333 8.09 11.45 0.31
C PRO A 333 7.38 10.29 1.04
N PHE A 334 8.10 9.53 1.84
CA PHE A 334 7.62 8.31 2.48
C PHE A 334 7.90 8.36 3.98
N VAL A 335 7.14 7.61 4.76
CA VAL A 335 7.37 7.52 6.20
C VAL A 335 8.61 6.66 6.46
N ALA A 336 9.73 7.29 6.81
CA ALA A 336 10.90 6.59 7.31
C ALA A 336 10.62 6.03 8.72
N PHE A 337 11.14 4.84 9.04
CA PHE A 337 11.14 4.35 10.41
C PHE A 337 11.97 5.29 11.30
N PRO A 338 11.66 5.39 12.60
CA PRO A 338 12.61 5.96 13.55
C PRO A 338 13.92 5.16 13.49
N PRO A 339 15.08 5.80 13.64
CA PRO A 339 16.37 5.11 13.49
C PRO A 339 16.46 3.84 14.34
N GLY A 340 16.81 2.71 13.71
CA GLY A 340 17.00 1.43 14.39
C GLY A 340 15.69 0.72 14.77
N CYS A 341 14.53 1.26 14.37
CA CYS A 341 13.22 0.70 14.71
C CYS A 341 12.64 -0.23 13.63
N GLU A 342 13.38 -0.50 12.55
CA GLU A 342 12.90 -1.17 11.33
C GLU A 342 12.53 -2.65 11.54
N ARG A 343 13.11 -3.26 12.58
CA ARG A 343 12.96 -4.69 12.92
C ARG A 343 12.21 -4.94 14.22
N LEU A 344 11.77 -3.88 14.92
CA LEU A 344 11.12 -4.01 16.22
C LEU A 344 9.78 -4.73 16.12
N PRO A 345 9.39 -5.49 17.15
CA PRO A 345 8.05 -6.06 17.21
C PRO A 345 7.00 -4.94 17.26
N GLY A 346 5.86 -5.20 16.64
CA GLY A 346 4.79 -4.21 16.57
C GLY A 346 3.44 -4.84 16.32
N ALA A 347 2.39 -4.08 16.63
CA ALA A 347 1.01 -4.49 16.46
C ALA A 347 0.14 -3.32 16.00
N LEU A 348 -0.89 -3.64 15.21
CA LEU A 348 -1.94 -2.69 14.86
C LEU A 348 -3.00 -2.67 15.95
N PHE A 349 -3.21 -1.51 16.58
CA PHE A 349 -4.21 -1.31 17.62
C PHE A 349 -4.90 0.04 17.44
N ARG A 350 -6.25 0.01 17.39
CA ARG A 350 -7.12 1.19 17.25
C ARG A 350 -6.68 2.13 16.10
N GLY A 351 -6.39 1.56 14.93
CA GLY A 351 -6.03 2.30 13.72
C GLY A 351 -4.60 2.84 13.70
N ARG A 352 -3.76 2.47 14.67
CA ARG A 352 -2.35 2.87 14.77
C ARG A 352 -1.46 1.64 14.72
N LEU A 353 -0.32 1.77 14.05
CA LEU A 353 0.79 0.84 14.14
C LEU A 353 1.63 1.24 15.35
N TRP A 354 1.85 0.31 16.27
CA TRP A 354 2.68 0.50 17.46
C TRP A 354 3.93 -0.36 17.36
N LEU A 355 5.09 0.20 17.74
CA LEU A 355 6.35 -0.53 17.87
C LEU A 355 6.79 -0.50 19.34
N PHE A 356 7.32 -1.61 19.83
CA PHE A 356 7.67 -1.80 21.24
C PHE A 356 9.10 -2.34 21.39
N GLY A 357 9.91 -1.65 22.19
CA GLY A 357 11.17 -2.17 22.72
C GLY A 357 12.05 -2.86 21.66
N GLY A 358 12.57 -4.04 21.98
CA GLY A 358 13.31 -4.90 21.05
C GLY A 358 14.78 -4.50 20.91
N MET A 359 15.48 -5.16 20.00
CA MET A 359 16.89 -4.87 19.72
C MET A 359 16.99 -3.84 18.59
N SER A 360 17.47 -2.64 18.89
CA SER A 360 17.63 -1.57 17.90
C SER A 360 19.08 -1.43 17.46
N GLY A 361 19.32 -1.38 16.15
CA GLY A 361 20.64 -1.08 15.57
C GLY A 361 21.69 -2.20 15.73
N THR A 362 22.93 -1.90 15.32
CA THR A 362 24.07 -2.85 15.31
C THR A 362 24.71 -3.07 16.68
N GLU A 363 24.35 -2.27 17.69
CA GLU A 363 24.94 -2.36 19.05
C GLU A 363 24.28 -3.42 19.94
N GLY A 364 23.23 -4.10 19.47
CA GLY A 364 22.64 -5.25 20.14
C GLY A 364 21.92 -4.96 21.46
N ARG A 365 21.70 -3.68 21.81
CA ARG A 365 21.04 -3.29 23.07
C ARG A 365 19.53 -3.47 22.99
N CYS A 366 18.96 -4.08 24.03
CA CYS A 366 17.51 -4.12 24.22
C CYS A 366 16.98 -2.73 24.59
N GLY A 367 15.80 -2.39 24.10
CA GLY A 367 15.08 -1.17 24.46
C GLY A 367 13.68 -1.46 25.02
N ASN A 368 13.05 -0.42 25.58
CA ASN A 368 11.64 -0.39 26.01
C ASN A 368 10.88 0.84 25.48
N ARG A 369 11.42 1.50 24.45
CA ARG A 369 10.79 2.66 23.84
C ARG A 369 9.55 2.29 23.04
N VAL A 370 8.55 3.17 23.06
CA VAL A 370 7.27 2.95 22.38
C VAL A 370 7.07 4.00 21.29
N TRP A 371 6.76 3.53 20.09
CA TRP A 371 6.45 4.39 18.94
C TRP A 371 5.05 4.09 18.40
N SER A 372 4.40 5.10 17.84
CA SER A 372 3.12 4.91 17.14
C SER A 372 3.07 5.66 15.82
N LEU A 373 2.38 5.09 14.83
CA LEU A 373 2.06 5.71 13.56
C LEU A 373 0.56 5.58 13.28
N ASP A 374 -0.12 6.68 13.02
CA ASP A 374 -1.51 6.64 12.55
C ASP A 374 -1.57 6.26 11.07
N VAL A 375 -2.00 5.03 10.78
CA VAL A 375 -2.03 4.51 9.39
C VAL A 375 -3.24 5.01 8.60
N GLY A 376 -4.22 5.62 9.26
CA GLY A 376 -5.40 6.24 8.64
C GLY A 376 -5.21 7.74 8.34
N ALA A 377 -4.17 8.37 8.90
CA ALA A 377 -3.90 9.78 8.71
C ALA A 377 -3.53 10.13 7.25
N ARG A 378 -3.92 11.34 6.82
CA ARG A 378 -3.54 11.89 5.50
C ARG A 378 -2.02 12.04 5.37
N GLU A 379 -1.37 12.49 6.45
CA GLU A 379 0.09 12.58 6.55
C GLU A 379 0.56 11.71 7.73
N PRO A 380 0.84 10.42 7.51
CA PRO A 380 1.28 9.53 8.57
C PRO A 380 2.68 9.93 9.06
N ARG A 381 2.86 10.12 10.38
CA ARG A 381 4.15 10.42 11.02
C ARG A 381 4.34 9.60 12.29
N TRP A 382 5.56 9.13 12.52
CA TRP A 382 5.91 8.43 13.75
C TRP A 382 5.88 9.38 14.94
N ARG A 383 5.38 8.87 16.05
CA ARG A 383 5.32 9.55 17.33
C ARG A 383 6.04 8.73 18.37
N ASP A 384 6.97 9.37 19.06
CA ASP A 384 7.66 8.84 20.23
C ASP A 384 6.78 9.02 21.47
N HIS A 385 6.60 7.96 22.25
CA HIS A 385 5.91 7.97 23.54
C HIS A 385 6.87 7.79 24.71
N GLY A 386 8.18 7.76 24.46
CA GLY A 386 9.19 7.51 25.48
C GLY A 386 9.29 6.04 25.87
N GLU A 387 9.86 5.80 27.05
CA GLU A 387 10.09 4.47 27.61
C GLU A 387 8.86 3.98 28.38
N ALA A 388 8.50 2.72 28.20
CA ALA A 388 7.46 2.08 28.98
C ALA A 388 7.95 1.65 30.37
N SER A 389 7.01 1.38 31.27
CA SER A 389 7.29 1.00 32.68
C SER A 389 7.98 -0.36 32.83
N TRP A 390 7.92 -1.22 31.80
CA TRP A 390 8.60 -2.51 31.79
C TRP A 390 10.06 -2.38 31.37
N CYS A 391 10.90 -3.32 31.83
CA CYS A 391 12.33 -3.32 31.51
C CYS A 391 12.61 -3.55 30.02
N ALA A 392 13.72 -2.99 29.55
CA ALA A 392 14.22 -3.17 28.18
C ALA A 392 14.44 -4.65 27.84
N ARG A 393 13.84 -5.11 26.73
CA ARG A 393 13.74 -6.53 26.39
C ARG A 393 13.74 -6.81 24.89
N ARG A 394 14.13 -8.02 24.50
CA ARG A 394 14.04 -8.59 23.14
C ARG A 394 13.26 -9.90 23.12
N ALA A 395 12.94 -10.41 21.93
CA ALA A 395 12.25 -11.70 21.74
C ALA A 395 10.93 -11.85 22.55
N HIS A 396 10.27 -10.74 22.87
CA HIS A 396 9.03 -10.72 23.63
C HIS A 396 7.82 -10.86 22.68
N GLY A 397 6.73 -11.44 23.18
CA GLY A 397 5.48 -11.54 22.45
C GLY A 397 4.66 -10.25 22.55
N VAL A 398 4.00 -9.85 21.45
CA VAL A 398 3.09 -8.70 21.43
C VAL A 398 1.74 -9.13 20.86
N ALA A 399 0.64 -8.83 21.56
CA ALA A 399 -0.71 -9.14 21.10
C ALA A 399 -1.69 -8.00 21.39
N VAL A 400 -2.78 -7.94 20.62
CA VAL A 400 -3.98 -7.18 20.98
C VAL A 400 -5.03 -8.16 21.47
N PHE A 401 -5.42 -8.05 22.73
CA PHE A 401 -6.39 -8.95 23.36
C PHE A 401 -7.26 -8.17 24.35
N GLU A 402 -8.56 -8.39 24.30
CA GLU A 402 -9.57 -7.68 25.11
C GLU A 402 -9.42 -6.15 25.07
N ASP A 403 -9.21 -5.60 23.86
CA ASP A 403 -9.03 -4.15 23.63
C ASP A 403 -7.87 -3.53 24.44
N ARG A 404 -6.84 -4.34 24.70
CA ARG A 404 -5.57 -3.93 25.31
C ARG A 404 -4.40 -4.40 24.46
N LEU A 405 -3.30 -3.64 24.54
CA LEU A 405 -2.00 -4.06 24.04
C LEU A 405 -1.31 -4.87 25.12
N TRP A 406 -0.79 -6.04 24.76
CA TRP A 406 -0.09 -6.93 25.68
C TRP A 406 1.36 -7.15 25.25
N VAL A 407 2.26 -7.19 26.24
CA VAL A 407 3.67 -7.60 26.11
C VAL A 407 3.89 -8.79 27.04
N PHE A 408 4.40 -9.89 26.50
CA PHE A 408 4.62 -11.14 27.23
C PHE A 408 6.09 -11.57 27.18
N GLY A 409 6.67 -11.75 28.37
CA GLY A 409 8.01 -12.33 28.57
C GLY A 409 9.10 -11.67 27.73
N GLY A 410 10.01 -12.50 27.21
CA GLY A 410 11.17 -12.09 26.42
C GLY A 410 12.47 -12.25 27.20
N ILE A 411 13.53 -11.60 26.72
CA ILE A 411 14.86 -11.67 27.31
C ILE A 411 15.30 -10.24 27.61
N ASP A 412 15.76 -9.99 28.84
CA ASP A 412 16.26 -8.68 29.22
C ASP A 412 17.66 -8.38 28.62
N SER A 413 18.24 -7.25 29.00
CA SER A 413 19.58 -6.85 28.52
C SER A 413 20.71 -7.73 29.07
N ALA A 414 20.50 -8.42 30.20
CA ALA A 414 21.46 -9.34 30.81
C ALA A 414 21.36 -10.77 30.24
N GLY A 415 20.39 -11.03 29.36
CA GLY A 415 20.13 -12.37 28.84
C GLY A 415 19.21 -13.19 29.74
N ALA A 416 18.66 -12.61 30.81
CA ALA A 416 17.75 -13.31 31.70
C ALA A 416 16.35 -13.43 31.06
N PRO A 417 15.73 -14.62 31.11
CA PRO A 417 14.38 -14.81 30.62
C PRO A 417 13.38 -14.12 31.53
N LEU A 418 12.35 -13.52 30.92
CA LEU A 418 11.25 -12.83 31.58
C LEU A 418 9.97 -13.65 31.45
N ASP A 419 9.14 -13.64 32.49
CA ASP A 419 7.88 -14.37 32.58
C ASP A 419 6.70 -13.47 33.00
N ASP A 420 6.89 -12.15 32.89
CA ASP A 420 5.92 -11.12 33.20
C ASP A 420 4.96 -10.87 32.03
N ALA A 421 3.79 -10.33 32.36
CA ALA A 421 2.78 -9.93 31.40
C ALA A 421 2.39 -8.48 31.67
N TRP A 422 2.48 -7.63 30.65
CA TRP A 422 2.13 -6.22 30.76
C TRP A 422 0.99 -5.90 29.82
N ALA A 423 -0.02 -5.20 30.31
CA ALA A 423 -1.13 -4.72 29.51
C ALA A 423 -1.19 -3.19 29.53
N ALA A 424 -1.49 -2.60 28.38
CA ALA A 424 -1.81 -1.18 28.25
C ALA A 424 -3.20 -0.98 27.66
N THR A 425 -3.96 -0.10 28.30
CA THR A 425 -5.15 0.51 27.70
C THR A 425 -4.77 1.85 27.09
N GLN A 426 -5.44 2.20 26.01
CA GLN A 426 -5.37 3.55 25.48
C GLN A 426 -6.35 4.43 26.23
N LYS A 427 -5.88 5.49 26.88
CA LYS A 427 -6.79 6.49 27.47
C LYS A 427 -7.65 7.11 26.36
N PRO A 428 -8.98 7.26 26.56
CA PRO A 428 -9.81 8.00 25.61
C PRO A 428 -9.24 9.41 25.47
N ALA A 429 -9.20 9.92 24.23
CA ALA A 429 -8.96 11.35 24.03
C ALA A 429 -10.16 12.07 24.65
N GLU A 430 -9.92 12.95 25.64
CA GLU A 430 -10.96 13.86 26.13
C GLU A 430 -11.51 14.65 24.92
N ASP A 431 -12.82 14.93 24.90
CA ASP A 431 -13.63 15.43 23.77
C ASP A 431 -13.18 16.77 23.13
N GLU A 432 -11.97 17.24 23.40
CA GLU A 432 -11.38 18.38 22.72
C GLU A 432 -10.85 17.98 21.35
N LYS A 433 -11.34 18.69 20.33
CA LYS A 433 -10.87 18.63 18.94
C LYS A 433 -9.33 18.62 18.94
N PRO A 434 -8.68 17.52 18.51
CA PRO A 434 -7.23 17.46 18.60
C PRO A 434 -6.64 18.50 17.65
N ALA A 435 -5.91 19.46 18.21
CA ALA A 435 -5.02 20.31 17.43
C ALA A 435 -4.07 19.40 16.61
N GLU A 436 -3.62 19.87 15.46
CA GLU A 436 -2.69 19.15 14.56
C GLU A 436 -1.38 18.70 15.27
N ASN A 437 -1.12 19.24 16.47
CA ASN A 437 0.02 18.95 17.36
C ASN A 437 -0.36 18.38 18.75
N ALA A 438 -1.62 18.00 19.00
CA ALA A 438 -2.06 17.49 20.31
C ALA A 438 -1.31 16.21 20.73
N ALA A 439 -1.04 16.03 22.04
CA ALA A 439 -0.44 14.83 22.61
C ALA A 439 -1.16 13.57 22.11
N GLY A 440 -0.41 12.53 21.76
CA GLY A 440 -0.97 11.33 21.15
C GLY A 440 -1.74 10.57 22.21
N PRO A 441 -2.53 9.58 21.82
CA PRO A 441 -3.20 8.77 22.81
C PRO A 441 -2.16 8.08 23.70
N ALA A 442 -2.21 8.33 25.00
CA ALA A 442 -1.27 7.78 25.96
C ALA A 442 -1.61 6.32 26.29
N LEU A 443 -0.57 5.49 26.39
CA LEU A 443 -0.66 4.12 26.89
C LEU A 443 -0.30 4.08 28.38
N ASP A 444 -1.18 3.50 29.20
CA ASP A 444 -0.94 3.27 30.63
C ASP A 444 -0.58 1.79 30.85
N TRP A 445 0.71 1.49 30.94
CA TRP A 445 1.22 0.12 31.11
C TRP A 445 1.13 -0.33 32.56
N LYS A 446 0.47 -1.48 32.78
CA LYS A 446 0.37 -2.13 34.08
C LYS A 446 0.74 -3.59 33.97
N GLU A 447 1.64 -4.02 34.84
CA GLU A 447 1.90 -5.43 35.05
C GLU A 447 0.59 -6.11 35.47
N GLN A 448 0.27 -7.22 34.80
CA GLN A 448 -0.91 -8.01 35.08
C GLN A 448 -0.50 -9.27 35.83
N PRO A 449 -1.28 -9.69 36.84
CA PRO A 449 -1.07 -10.97 37.48
C PRO A 449 -1.24 -12.08 36.44
N ALA A 450 -0.15 -12.74 36.09
CA ALA A 450 -0.15 -13.92 35.23
C ALA A 450 -0.16 -15.18 36.11
N GLY A 451 -1.34 -15.49 36.67
CA GLY A 451 -1.51 -16.70 37.50
C GLY A 451 -1.30 -17.98 36.67
N GLY A 452 -1.02 -19.12 37.32
CA GLY A 452 -0.80 -20.40 36.62
C GLY A 452 0.35 -21.20 37.22
N PRO A 453 0.81 -22.27 36.53
CA PRO A 453 1.98 -23.05 36.94
C PRO A 453 3.24 -22.17 37.11
N CYS A 454 4.21 -22.63 37.90
CA CYS A 454 5.51 -21.96 38.05
C CYS A 454 6.28 -21.86 36.72
N GLU A 455 6.04 -22.82 35.82
CA GLU A 455 6.48 -22.76 34.44
C GLU A 455 5.53 -21.87 33.63
N ARG A 456 6.07 -20.83 33.00
CA ARG A 456 5.36 -19.87 32.15
C ARG A 456 6.12 -19.71 30.83
N PRO A 457 5.47 -19.30 29.72
CA PRO A 457 6.16 -19.07 28.46
C PRO A 457 7.18 -17.92 28.61
N ARG A 458 8.45 -18.18 28.26
CA ARG A 458 9.58 -17.25 28.48
C ARG A 458 9.95 -16.41 27.25
N GLY A 459 9.21 -16.54 26.16
CA GLY A 459 9.38 -15.74 24.93
C GLY A 459 9.93 -16.54 23.73
N ALA A 460 10.09 -15.81 22.61
CA ALA A 460 10.59 -16.20 21.28
C ALA A 460 9.58 -16.57 20.16
N ALA A 461 8.25 -16.53 20.39
CA ALA A 461 7.27 -16.74 19.32
C ALA A 461 6.22 -15.61 19.25
N GLN A 462 5.69 -15.35 18.06
CA GLN A 462 4.54 -14.45 17.91
C GLN A 462 3.29 -15.09 18.55
N PRO A 463 2.63 -14.41 19.50
CA PRO A 463 1.36 -14.89 20.05
C PRO A 463 0.24 -14.76 19.02
N ALA A 464 -0.73 -15.68 19.07
CA ALA A 464 -1.94 -15.65 18.26
C ALA A 464 -3.19 -15.58 19.15
N VAL A 465 -4.15 -14.73 18.80
CA VAL A 465 -5.42 -14.66 19.54
C VAL A 465 -6.46 -15.53 18.85
N HIS A 466 -7.05 -16.47 19.58
CA HIS A 466 -8.07 -17.38 19.07
C HIS A 466 -9.02 -17.85 20.19
N GLY A 467 -10.32 -17.89 19.91
CA GLY A 467 -11.32 -18.43 20.83
C GLY A 467 -11.37 -17.70 22.18
N GLY A 468 -11.13 -16.39 22.19
CA GLY A 468 -11.10 -15.60 23.44
C GLY A 468 -9.88 -15.86 24.31
N ARG A 469 -8.78 -16.40 23.75
CA ARG A 469 -7.52 -16.62 24.46
C ARG A 469 -6.33 -16.17 23.62
N VAL A 470 -5.23 -15.84 24.29
CA VAL A 470 -3.91 -15.64 23.67
C VAL A 470 -3.16 -16.97 23.70
N TRP A 471 -2.67 -17.41 22.57
CA TRP A 471 -1.89 -18.63 22.40
C TRP A 471 -0.44 -18.28 22.13
N LEU A 472 0.50 -18.95 22.79
CA LEU A 472 1.93 -18.67 22.68
C LEU A 472 2.75 -19.95 22.88
N PHE A 473 3.83 -20.10 22.11
CA PHE A 473 4.84 -21.13 22.39
C PHE A 473 5.74 -20.68 23.54
N GLY A 474 5.90 -21.53 24.54
CA GLY A 474 6.83 -21.29 25.63
C GLY A 474 8.13 -22.05 25.40
N ARG A 475 9.27 -21.35 25.38
CA ARG A 475 10.58 -22.00 25.58
C ARG A 475 10.81 -22.17 27.08
N THR A 476 10.90 -23.40 27.55
CA THR A 476 11.18 -23.72 28.96
C THR A 476 12.69 -23.92 29.17
N GLY A 477 13.43 -22.83 29.47
CA GLY A 477 14.86 -22.89 29.78
C GLY A 477 15.20 -22.60 31.25
N SER A 478 15.82 -23.58 31.92
CA SER A 478 16.83 -23.51 33.02
C SER A 478 16.53 -23.08 34.47
N LYS A 479 15.30 -22.85 34.94
CA LYS A 479 15.11 -22.65 36.42
C LYS A 479 15.30 -23.94 37.22
N ARG A 480 14.95 -25.09 36.64
CA ARG A 480 15.13 -26.41 37.28
C ARG A 480 16.60 -26.77 37.49
N ALA A 481 17.46 -26.50 36.51
CA ALA A 481 18.90 -26.75 36.63
C ALA A 481 19.56 -25.94 37.77
N ALA A 482 19.07 -24.71 38.01
CA ALA A 482 19.56 -23.86 39.09
C ALA A 482 18.99 -24.22 40.47
N GLU A 483 17.74 -24.72 40.55
CA GLU A 483 17.09 -25.13 41.81
C GLU A 483 17.44 -26.57 42.22
N GLU A 484 17.76 -27.47 41.28
CA GLU A 484 18.11 -28.88 41.52
C GLU A 484 19.63 -29.13 41.66
N GLY A 485 20.47 -28.09 41.58
CA GLY A 485 21.90 -28.19 41.89
C GLY A 485 22.71 -29.01 40.88
N CYS A 486 22.35 -28.99 39.59
CA CYS A 486 23.12 -29.65 38.55
C CYS A 486 24.49 -28.96 38.35
N GLU A 487 25.57 -29.73 38.40
CA GLU A 487 26.93 -29.24 38.10
C GLU A 487 27.04 -28.77 36.63
N PRO A 488 27.78 -27.68 36.36
CA PRO A 488 27.99 -27.19 35.00
C PRO A 488 28.81 -28.22 34.21
N GLY A 489 28.17 -28.92 33.27
CA GLY A 489 28.83 -29.88 32.36
C GLY A 489 28.18 -31.26 32.24
N ARG A 490 27.07 -31.54 32.96
CA ARG A 490 26.20 -32.70 32.70
C ARG A 490 24.80 -32.28 32.28
N GLU A 491 24.70 -31.53 31.19
CA GLU A 491 23.43 -31.35 30.48
C GLU A 491 23.12 -32.66 29.75
N SER A 492 22.15 -33.43 30.27
CA SER A 492 21.72 -34.67 29.63
C SER A 492 20.92 -34.37 28.35
N ASP A 493 20.94 -35.28 27.38
CA ASP A 493 20.19 -35.16 26.11
C ASP A 493 18.68 -34.89 26.29
N GLN A 494 18.15 -35.14 27.49
CA GLN A 494 16.77 -34.89 27.87
C GLN A 494 16.45 -33.41 28.15
N GLU A 495 17.46 -32.58 28.46
CA GLU A 495 17.35 -31.11 28.54
C GLU A 495 17.51 -30.43 27.17
N ARG A 496 18.00 -31.16 26.15
CA ARG A 496 18.11 -30.66 24.76
C ARG A 496 16.77 -30.61 24.01
N SER A 497 15.72 -31.17 24.62
CA SER A 497 14.34 -30.94 24.22
C SER A 497 13.83 -29.68 24.94
N GLU A 498 14.21 -28.50 24.46
CA GLU A 498 13.51 -27.26 24.83
C GLU A 498 12.02 -27.48 24.52
N CYS A 499 11.20 -27.80 25.53
CA CYS A 499 9.81 -28.19 25.28
C CYS A 499 9.08 -26.98 24.71
N PHE A 500 8.77 -27.01 23.40
CA PHE A 500 7.89 -26.05 22.73
C PHE A 500 6.44 -26.36 23.13
N ASP A 501 6.13 -26.15 24.40
CA ASP A 501 4.78 -26.29 24.90
C ASP A 501 3.91 -25.17 24.34
N LEU A 502 2.68 -25.53 23.97
CA LEU A 502 1.67 -24.56 23.61
C LEU A 502 0.97 -24.08 24.88
N TRP A 503 1.00 -22.78 25.12
CA TRP A 503 0.35 -22.14 26.25
C TRP A 503 -0.85 -21.33 25.77
N SER A 504 -1.89 -21.26 26.61
CA SER A 504 -3.03 -20.38 26.40
C SER A 504 -3.25 -19.48 27.61
N PHE A 505 -3.62 -18.23 27.37
CA PHE A 505 -3.88 -17.21 28.38
C PHE A 505 -5.28 -16.64 28.19
N ASP A 506 -6.07 -16.61 29.26
CA ASP A 506 -7.46 -16.16 29.25
C ASP A 506 -7.65 -14.70 29.68
N GLY A 507 -6.56 -13.96 29.91
CA GLY A 507 -6.59 -12.60 30.47
C GLY A 507 -6.15 -12.54 31.93
N GLN A 508 -6.11 -13.67 32.63
CA GLN A 508 -5.68 -13.75 34.04
C GLN A 508 -4.73 -14.91 34.32
N ARG A 509 -4.90 -16.05 33.64
CA ARG A 509 -4.17 -17.27 33.94
C ARG A 509 -3.60 -17.94 32.69
N TRP A 510 -2.41 -18.50 32.85
CA TRP A 510 -1.78 -19.38 31.89
C TRP A 510 -2.18 -20.83 32.11
N GLU A 511 -2.50 -21.52 31.03
CA GLU A 511 -2.76 -22.95 30.96
C GLU A 511 -1.84 -23.61 29.93
N ARG A 512 -1.15 -24.68 30.33
CA ARG A 512 -0.30 -25.49 29.46
C ARG A 512 -1.14 -26.49 28.66
N SER A 513 -0.87 -26.63 27.36
CA SER A 513 -1.48 -27.62 26.46
C SER A 513 -0.42 -28.61 25.98
N PHE A 514 -0.47 -29.84 26.50
CA PHE A 514 0.55 -30.88 26.26
C PHE A 514 0.49 -31.55 24.88
N LEU A 515 -0.64 -31.45 24.16
CA LEU A 515 -0.89 -32.27 22.97
C LEU A 515 0.10 -32.08 21.82
N LEU A 516 0.72 -30.91 21.70
CA LEU A 516 1.64 -30.67 20.60
C LEU A 516 2.93 -31.47 20.74
N GLY A 517 3.41 -31.69 21.97
CA GLY A 517 4.59 -32.52 22.25
C GLY A 517 4.39 -34.00 21.92
N ASP A 518 3.14 -34.48 21.96
CA ASP A 518 2.78 -35.86 21.54
C ASP A 518 2.57 -35.97 20.01
N LEU A 519 2.32 -34.86 19.32
CA LEU A 519 2.08 -34.78 17.88
C LEU A 519 3.34 -34.45 17.07
N ILE A 520 4.34 -33.87 17.74
CA ILE A 520 5.56 -33.33 17.15
C ILE A 520 6.74 -34.09 17.75
N ASP A 521 7.10 -35.18 17.10
CA ASP A 521 8.32 -35.93 17.40
C ASP A 521 9.52 -35.27 16.70
N GLY A 522 10.45 -34.74 17.48
CA GLY A 522 11.71 -34.15 17.02
C GLY A 522 12.06 -32.84 17.73
N ARG A 523 13.27 -32.33 17.49
CA ARG A 523 13.71 -31.03 18.00
C ARG A 523 13.04 -29.94 17.18
N VAL A 524 12.20 -29.12 17.80
CA VAL A 524 11.59 -27.97 17.13
C VAL A 524 12.64 -26.89 16.89
N LEU A 525 12.89 -26.58 15.62
CA LEU A 525 13.82 -25.53 15.20
C LEU A 525 13.16 -24.16 15.22
N ALA A 526 11.91 -24.09 14.72
CA ALA A 526 11.10 -22.89 14.70
C ALA A 526 9.62 -23.23 14.66
N ALA A 527 8.77 -22.38 15.26
CA ALA A 527 7.33 -22.53 15.23
C ALA A 527 6.59 -21.19 15.28
N ALA A 528 5.43 -21.11 14.64
CA ALA A 528 4.55 -19.96 14.72
C ALA A 528 3.07 -20.37 14.73
N LEU A 529 2.27 -19.45 15.25
CA LEU A 529 0.83 -19.58 15.39
C LEU A 529 0.15 -18.52 14.54
N ALA A 530 -0.99 -18.87 13.95
CA ALA A 530 -1.88 -17.90 13.32
C ALA A 530 -3.32 -18.30 13.55
N SER A 531 -4.22 -17.33 13.72
CA SER A 531 -5.66 -17.59 13.70
C SER A 531 -6.33 -16.79 12.60
N ASP A 532 -7.16 -17.48 11.82
CA ASP A 532 -8.05 -16.86 10.84
C ASP A 532 -9.42 -16.44 11.42
N GLY A 533 -9.58 -16.57 12.75
CA GLY A 533 -10.82 -16.33 13.47
C GLY A 533 -11.73 -17.56 13.57
N CYS A 534 -11.62 -18.52 12.65
CA CYS A 534 -12.40 -19.77 12.66
C CYS A 534 -11.60 -20.93 13.27
N SER A 535 -10.30 -20.98 13.01
CA SER A 535 -9.38 -22.00 13.46
C SER A 535 -8.06 -21.38 13.94
N LEU A 536 -7.34 -22.13 14.77
CA LEU A 536 -5.95 -21.89 15.11
C LEU A 536 -5.06 -22.77 14.24
N HIS A 537 -3.98 -22.21 13.70
CA HIS A 537 -3.04 -22.91 12.85
C HIS A 537 -1.67 -22.91 13.51
N VAL A 538 -0.98 -24.05 13.38
CA VAL A 538 0.37 -24.28 13.88
C VAL A 538 1.26 -24.62 12.69
N PHE A 539 2.41 -23.95 12.62
CA PHE A 539 3.45 -24.25 11.65
C PHE A 539 4.75 -24.46 12.41
N ALA A 540 5.48 -25.53 12.09
CA ALA A 540 6.73 -25.85 12.76
C ALA A 540 7.73 -26.53 11.82
N TRP A 541 9.03 -26.29 12.05
CA TRP A 541 10.13 -27.01 11.44
C TRP A 541 10.83 -27.84 12.50
N LEU A 542 11.06 -29.11 12.19
CA LEU A 542 11.57 -30.10 13.11
C LEU A 542 12.82 -30.72 12.57
N ASP A 543 13.80 -30.95 13.43
CA ASP A 543 14.91 -31.85 13.17
C ASP A 543 14.60 -33.23 13.78
N ARG A 544 14.59 -34.26 12.93
CA ARG A 544 14.44 -35.66 13.36
C ARG A 544 15.80 -36.33 13.28
N CYS A 545 16.39 -36.61 14.43
CA CYS A 545 17.57 -37.47 14.52
C CYS A 545 17.26 -38.82 13.85
N GLY A 546 18.11 -39.25 12.91
CA GLY A 546 18.00 -40.56 12.26
C GLY A 546 18.11 -41.72 13.25
N GLU A 547 17.60 -42.89 12.87
CA GLU A 547 17.75 -44.12 13.66
C GLU A 547 19.24 -44.45 13.89
N PRO A 548 19.59 -45.16 14.99
CA PRO A 548 20.98 -45.44 15.37
C PRO A 548 21.78 -46.24 14.34
N ASP A 549 21.12 -46.89 13.37
CA ASP A 549 21.74 -47.82 12.44
C ASP A 549 21.91 -47.20 11.05
N GLY A 550 22.88 -46.28 10.94
CA GLY A 550 23.69 -46.10 9.73
C GLY A 550 23.05 -45.28 8.59
N GLY A 551 23.06 -43.96 8.75
CA GLY A 551 22.83 -43.00 7.67
C GLY A 551 22.62 -41.59 8.20
N ASP A 552 23.69 -40.93 8.65
CA ASP A 552 23.68 -39.57 9.19
C ASP A 552 23.29 -38.53 8.12
N ALA A 553 21.99 -38.32 7.95
CA ALA A 553 21.47 -37.11 7.34
C ALA A 553 20.37 -36.55 8.25
N GLU A 554 20.68 -35.44 8.93
CA GLU A 554 19.68 -34.61 9.61
C GLU A 554 18.55 -34.31 8.62
N ARG A 555 17.33 -34.75 8.94
CA ARG A 555 16.16 -34.56 8.08
C ARG A 555 15.24 -33.53 8.71
N VAL A 556 15.32 -32.31 8.18
CA VAL A 556 14.39 -31.25 8.59
C VAL A 556 13.03 -31.43 7.91
N GLU A 557 11.96 -31.50 8.70
CA GLU A 557 10.58 -31.62 8.22
C GLU A 557 9.73 -30.40 8.60
N ALA A 558 8.91 -29.94 7.65
CA ALA A 558 7.91 -28.89 7.90
C ALA A 558 6.53 -29.51 8.20
N ILE A 559 5.91 -29.09 9.29
CA ILE A 559 4.56 -29.47 9.70
C ILE A 559 3.64 -28.25 9.66
N ALA A 560 2.41 -28.45 9.18
CA ALA A 560 1.34 -27.47 9.21
C ALA A 560 0.06 -28.15 9.71
N LEU A 561 -0.52 -27.65 10.81
CA LEU A 561 -1.72 -28.19 11.44
C LEU A 561 -2.78 -27.10 11.58
N ARG A 562 -4.05 -27.48 11.44
CA ARG A 562 -5.22 -26.64 11.72
C ARG A 562 -6.06 -27.26 12.82
N LEU A 563 -6.39 -26.50 13.84
CA LEU A 563 -7.34 -26.89 14.88
C LEU A 563 -8.76 -26.88 14.27
N VAL A 564 -9.36 -28.06 14.16
CA VAL A 564 -10.70 -28.26 13.58
C VAL A 564 -11.78 -28.32 14.65
N ASP A 565 -11.41 -28.75 15.86
CA ASP A 565 -12.31 -28.82 17.01
C ASP A 565 -11.52 -28.42 18.26
N ALA A 566 -11.77 -27.22 18.79
CA ALA A 566 -11.06 -26.71 19.97
C ALA A 566 -11.44 -27.46 21.26
N PRO A 567 -12.73 -27.71 21.57
CA PRO A 567 -13.12 -28.55 22.72
C PRO A 567 -12.53 -29.96 22.68
N ALA A 568 -12.60 -30.66 21.53
CA ALA A 568 -12.04 -31.99 21.37
C ALA A 568 -10.53 -32.00 21.06
N LYS A 569 -9.92 -30.81 20.93
CA LYS A 569 -8.52 -30.58 20.61
C LYS A 569 -8.04 -31.35 19.36
N ARG A 570 -8.90 -31.44 18.34
CA ARG A 570 -8.65 -32.21 17.11
C ARG A 570 -7.95 -31.34 16.07
N TRP A 571 -6.81 -31.83 15.59
CA TRP A 571 -6.00 -31.19 14.56
C TRP A 571 -6.13 -31.91 13.21
N ALA A 572 -6.15 -31.13 12.12
CA ALA A 572 -6.03 -31.63 10.76
C ALA A 572 -4.69 -31.20 10.16
N VAL A 573 -4.06 -32.11 9.43
CA VAL A 573 -2.80 -31.84 8.73
C VAL A 573 -3.09 -31.06 7.45
N LEU A 574 -2.34 -29.96 7.25
CA LEU A 574 -2.36 -29.19 6.01
C LEU A 574 -1.24 -29.70 5.09
N PRO A 575 -1.41 -29.65 3.76
CA PRO A 575 -0.35 -30.03 2.81
C PRO A 575 0.90 -29.17 3.02
N CYS A 576 2.07 -29.79 3.21
CA CYS A 576 3.34 -29.08 3.48
C CYS A 576 4.40 -29.22 2.38
N GLY A 577 4.08 -29.83 1.23
CA GLY A 577 5.06 -30.11 0.17
C GLY A 577 5.84 -28.87 -0.33
N ASP A 578 5.20 -27.71 -0.42
CA ASP A 578 5.90 -26.46 -0.79
C ASP A 578 6.68 -25.83 0.39
N LEU A 579 6.32 -26.13 1.64
CA LEU A 579 7.07 -25.72 2.83
C LEU A 579 8.34 -26.55 3.03
N GLN A 580 8.30 -27.85 2.71
CA GLN A 580 9.44 -28.76 2.80
C GLN A 580 10.62 -28.31 1.93
N ARG A 581 10.38 -27.54 0.86
CA ARG A 581 11.41 -26.99 -0.03
C ARG A 581 12.12 -25.76 0.53
N LEU A 582 11.65 -25.20 1.65
CA LEU A 582 12.08 -23.90 2.16
C LEU A 582 13.04 -23.98 3.35
N VAL A 583 13.55 -25.16 3.69
CA VAL A 583 14.44 -25.36 4.85
C VAL A 583 15.71 -24.51 4.72
N PRO A 584 15.90 -23.45 5.53
CA PRO A 584 17.18 -22.75 5.63
C PRO A 584 18.10 -23.51 6.58
N ALA A 585 19.41 -23.35 6.44
CA ALA A 585 20.40 -23.92 7.37
C ALA A 585 20.20 -23.39 8.80
N GLU A 586 19.69 -22.16 8.97
CA GLU A 586 19.35 -21.55 10.26
C GLU A 586 18.08 -20.68 10.14
N ILE A 587 17.04 -20.98 10.94
CA ILE A 587 15.79 -20.19 11.03
C ILE A 587 15.92 -19.21 12.20
N GLU A 588 15.95 -17.91 11.92
CA GLU A 588 16.15 -16.86 12.92
C GLU A 588 14.84 -16.35 13.56
N ASP A 589 13.81 -16.13 12.73
CA ASP A 589 12.47 -15.69 13.14
C ASP A 589 11.44 -16.24 12.12
N PHE A 590 10.23 -16.50 12.59
CA PHE A 590 9.19 -17.13 11.78
C PHE A 590 7.83 -16.53 12.12
N GLN A 591 7.12 -16.03 11.11
CA GLN A 591 5.85 -15.32 11.28
C GLN A 591 4.80 -15.91 10.36
N VAL A 592 3.61 -16.12 10.91
CA VAL A 592 2.43 -16.47 10.13
C VAL A 592 1.33 -15.48 10.46
N GLN A 593 0.74 -14.90 9.43
CA GLN A 593 -0.35 -13.96 9.60
C GLN A 593 -1.58 -14.44 8.83
N ALA A 594 -2.72 -14.48 9.51
CA ALA A 594 -3.99 -14.71 8.83
C ALA A 594 -4.49 -13.45 8.15
N LEU A 595 -5.03 -13.66 6.96
CA LEU A 595 -5.72 -12.67 6.16
C LEU A 595 -7.23 -12.91 6.20
N ARG A 596 -7.96 -12.02 5.52
CA ARG A 596 -9.39 -12.19 5.30
C ARG A 596 -9.66 -13.53 4.60
N ALA A 597 -10.82 -14.11 4.87
CA ALA A 597 -11.26 -15.40 4.33
C ALA A 597 -10.38 -16.62 4.69
N GLY A 598 -9.49 -16.52 5.67
CA GLY A 598 -8.69 -17.65 6.16
C GLY A 598 -7.46 -18.00 5.33
N ALA A 599 -7.03 -17.12 4.43
CA ALA A 599 -5.69 -17.21 3.85
C ALA A 599 -4.62 -16.94 4.91
N LEU A 600 -3.47 -17.61 4.78
CA LEU A 600 -2.35 -17.53 5.72
C LEU A 600 -1.09 -17.11 4.96
N VAL A 601 -0.46 -16.03 5.41
CA VAL A 601 0.85 -15.58 4.91
C VAL A 601 1.91 -16.13 5.81
N VAL A 602 2.80 -16.93 5.26
CA VAL A 602 3.98 -17.47 5.92
C VAL A 602 5.20 -16.67 5.50
N HIS A 603 5.92 -16.18 6.51
CA HIS A 603 7.13 -15.39 6.36
C HIS A 603 8.27 -16.04 7.15
N LEU A 604 9.33 -16.40 6.44
CA LEU A 604 10.56 -16.96 6.99
C LEU A 604 11.60 -15.85 7.07
N HIS A 605 12.15 -15.61 8.26
CA HIS A 605 13.29 -14.71 8.46
C HIS A 605 14.57 -15.58 8.48
N PRO A 606 15.36 -15.59 7.39
CA PRO A 606 16.61 -16.34 7.39
C PRO A 606 17.63 -15.63 8.28
N ALA A 607 18.44 -16.41 8.97
CA ALA A 607 19.68 -15.92 9.54
C ALA A 607 20.62 -15.44 8.43
N GLU A 608 21.46 -14.45 8.73
CA GLU A 608 22.24 -13.72 7.75
C GLU A 608 22.94 -14.60 6.67
N ASN A 609 22.99 -14.09 5.43
CA ASN A 609 23.98 -14.44 4.39
C ASN A 609 23.86 -15.70 3.49
N GLU A 610 22.67 -16.20 3.18
CA GLU A 610 22.51 -16.99 1.93
C GLU A 610 21.54 -16.36 0.92
N CYS A 611 22.05 -16.20 -0.31
CA CYS A 611 21.35 -15.64 -1.46
C CYS A 611 20.48 -16.73 -2.10
N ALA A 612 19.42 -17.19 -1.42
CA ALA A 612 18.45 -18.06 -2.08
C ALA A 612 17.54 -17.20 -2.97
N ALA A 613 17.38 -17.57 -4.24
CA ALA A 613 16.53 -16.91 -5.25
C ALA A 613 15.01 -16.90 -4.90
N ASP A 614 14.66 -17.38 -3.70
CA ASP A 614 13.32 -17.79 -3.30
C ASP A 614 12.79 -17.09 -2.04
N ARG A 615 13.34 -15.91 -1.69
CA ARG A 615 12.93 -14.96 -0.62
C ARG A 615 11.50 -14.38 -0.77
N ALA A 616 10.57 -15.16 -1.32
CA ALA A 616 9.18 -14.77 -1.48
C ALA A 616 8.33 -15.40 -0.38
N LEU A 617 7.54 -14.53 0.27
CA LEU A 617 6.43 -14.90 1.14
C LEU A 617 5.62 -16.03 0.52
N ARG A 618 5.17 -16.98 1.35
CA ARG A 618 4.26 -18.03 0.90
C ARG A 618 2.86 -17.73 1.38
N LEU A 619 1.90 -17.79 0.47
CA LEU A 619 0.49 -17.66 0.77
C LEU A 619 -0.15 -19.03 0.69
N TYR A 620 -0.84 -19.44 1.74
CA TYR A 620 -1.70 -20.61 1.71
C TYR A 620 -3.15 -20.16 1.78
N PHE A 621 -3.99 -20.61 0.86
CA PHE A 621 -5.42 -20.47 0.95
C PHE A 621 -6.06 -21.86 0.99
N PRO A 622 -6.83 -22.19 2.05
CA PRO A 622 -7.51 -23.49 2.11
C PRO A 622 -8.52 -23.63 0.96
N ALA A 623 -8.74 -24.86 0.52
CA ALA A 623 -9.73 -25.20 -0.50
C ALA A 623 -11.15 -25.21 0.06
#